data_AF-A0A8W8KEU4-F1
#
_entry.id   AF-A0A8W8KEU4-F1
#
_cell.length_a   1.000
_cell.length_b   1.000
_cell.length_c   1.000
_cell.angle_alpha   90.00
_cell.angle_beta   90.00
_cell.angle_gamma   90.00
#
_symmetry.space_group_name_H-M   'P 1'
#
loop_
_entity.id
_entity.type
_entity.pdbx_description
1 polymer ?
#
loop_
_entity_poly.entity_id
_entity_poly.type
_entity_poly.pdbx_seq_one_letter_code
_entity_poly.pdbx_strand_id
1 'polypeptide(L)'
;MWSTLSSVVLLFYGYVTADPARFDGHKVLQILPNSLQELEQVLALHDVYDLDMWRHPRKGNHSMDVYVEPEKLEPVLGALKDIGAHVKIWIDDLQKLVDEEQSSMKRSFHLPYTSQGRNQGFNHYVYHRYSAVSGDPYMYQGIHL
;
A
#
# COMPACT_ATOMS: atom_id res chain seq x y z
N MET A 1 36.60 -4.93 49.00
CA MET A 1 35.26 -5.55 49.09
C MET A 1 34.27 -4.64 48.35
N TRP A 2 33.64 -5.20 47.32
CA TRP A 2 32.50 -4.72 46.52
C TRP A 2 32.55 -3.34 45.84
N SER A 3 33.12 -3.34 44.63
CA SER A 3 32.75 -2.44 43.53
C SER A 3 31.78 -3.19 42.62
N THR A 4 30.46 -3.05 42.85
CA THR A 4 29.39 -3.33 41.87
C THR A 4 28.06 -2.77 42.39
N LEU A 5 27.88 -1.45 42.32
CA LEU A 5 26.55 -0.82 42.43
C LEU A 5 26.28 -0.02 41.15
N SER A 6 26.57 -0.61 39.99
CA SER A 6 26.33 0.03 38.69
C SER A 6 25.77 -0.94 37.64
N SER A 7 25.03 -1.97 38.07
CA SER A 7 24.41 -2.95 37.16
C SER A 7 22.92 -3.17 37.46
N VAL A 8 22.18 -2.09 37.67
CA VAL A 8 20.76 -2.06 37.27
C VAL A 8 20.58 -0.92 36.26
N VAL A 9 21.50 -0.89 35.31
CA VAL A 9 21.42 -0.09 34.09
C VAL A 9 20.57 -0.90 33.12
N LEU A 10 19.40 -0.36 32.79
CA LEU A 10 18.74 -0.49 31.50
C LEU A 10 18.51 -1.92 30.97
N LEU A 11 17.55 -2.64 31.55
CA LEU A 11 16.93 -3.80 30.88
C LEU A 11 15.41 -3.66 30.80
N PHE A 12 14.93 -2.47 30.44
CA PHE A 12 13.68 -2.35 29.69
C PHE A 12 14.06 -2.00 28.25
N TYR A 13 14.63 -2.99 27.55
CA TYR A 13 14.59 -3.00 26.10
C TYR A 13 13.11 -3.09 25.72
N GLY A 14 12.50 -1.95 25.43
CA GLY A 14 11.18 -1.92 24.84
C GLY A 14 11.25 -2.67 23.52
N TYR A 15 10.57 -3.81 23.43
CA TYR A 15 10.26 -4.41 22.15
C TYR A 15 9.30 -3.45 21.46
N VAL A 16 9.82 -2.59 20.59
CA VAL A 16 8.99 -1.95 19.57
C VAL A 16 8.59 -3.07 18.62
N THR A 17 7.46 -3.70 18.90
CA THR A 17 6.79 -4.53 17.91
C THR A 17 6.29 -3.55 16.86
N ALA A 18 6.93 -3.52 15.70
CA ALA A 18 6.37 -2.83 14.55
C ALA A 18 5.11 -3.60 14.16
N ASP A 19 3.95 -3.13 14.63
CA ASP A 19 2.67 -3.67 14.19
C ASP A 19 2.56 -3.46 12.67
N PRO A 20 1.99 -4.43 11.93
CA PRO A 20 1.71 -4.24 10.52
C PRO A 20 0.92 -2.95 10.32
N ALA A 21 1.32 -2.13 9.34
CA ALA A 21 0.56 -0.93 8.99
C ALA A 21 -0.90 -1.31 8.70
N ARG A 22 -1.82 -0.66 9.40
CA ARG A 22 -3.26 -0.80 9.20
C ARG A 22 -3.79 0.40 8.42
N PHE A 23 -4.84 0.15 7.66
CA PHE A 23 -5.48 1.09 6.74
C PHE A 23 -7.00 1.16 7.02
N ASP A 24 -7.40 1.00 8.27
CA ASP A 24 -8.82 1.01 8.66
C ASP A 24 -9.47 2.37 8.35
N GLY A 25 -10.54 2.36 7.56
CA GLY A 25 -11.26 3.57 7.16
C GLY A 25 -10.59 4.38 6.05
N HIS A 26 -9.44 3.94 5.54
CA HIS A 26 -8.80 4.58 4.40
C HIS A 26 -9.57 4.23 3.11
N LYS A 27 -9.69 5.22 2.23
CA LYS A 27 -10.46 5.10 0.98
C LYS A 27 -9.63 5.53 -0.20
N VAL A 28 -10.03 5.06 -1.38
CA VAL A 28 -9.53 5.58 -2.66
C VAL A 28 -10.68 6.21 -3.41
N LEU A 29 -10.53 7.49 -3.72
CA LEU A 29 -11.49 8.29 -4.47
C LEU A 29 -11.09 8.31 -5.94
N GLN A 30 -12.05 8.06 -6.82
CA GLN A 30 -11.93 8.31 -8.24
C GLN A 30 -12.55 9.67 -8.56
N ILE A 31 -11.75 10.57 -9.10
CA ILE A 31 -12.15 11.93 -9.46
C ILE A 31 -12.17 12.04 -10.98
N LEU A 32 -13.28 12.54 -11.53
CA LEU A 32 -13.46 12.78 -12.96
C LEU A 32 -13.73 14.27 -13.19
N PRO A 33 -12.70 15.06 -13.53
CA PRO A 33 -12.86 16.45 -13.94
C PRO A 33 -13.55 16.52 -15.30
N ASN A 34 -14.52 17.41 -15.45
CA ASN A 34 -15.21 17.67 -16.72
C ASN A 34 -14.47 18.71 -17.58
N SER A 35 -13.61 19.52 -16.96
CA SER A 35 -12.89 20.61 -17.60
C SER A 35 -11.41 20.65 -17.20
N LEU A 36 -10.58 21.32 -18.02
CA LEU A 36 -9.17 21.54 -17.69
C LEU A 36 -9.00 22.44 -16.45
N GLN A 37 -9.93 23.38 -16.24
CA GLN A 37 -9.95 24.23 -15.07
C GLN A 37 -10.22 23.44 -13.78
N GLU A 38 -11.21 22.55 -13.77
CA GLU A 38 -11.46 21.65 -12.64
C GLU A 38 -10.25 20.76 -12.37
N LEU A 39 -9.59 20.26 -13.43
CA LEU A 39 -8.38 19.46 -13.29
C LEU A 39 -7.27 20.25 -12.56
N GLU A 40 -7.01 21.49 -12.96
CA GLU A 40 -6.02 22.35 -12.30
C GLU A 40 -6.38 22.62 -10.83
N GLN A 41 -7.65 22.83 -10.53
CA GLN A 41 -8.12 23.04 -9.15
C GLN A 41 -7.97 21.77 -8.29
N VAL A 42 -8.27 20.59 -8.83
CA VAL A 42 -8.07 19.31 -8.13
C VAL A 42 -6.58 19.05 -7.90
N LEU A 43 -5.71 19.36 -8.86
CA LEU A 43 -4.27 19.25 -8.69
C LEU A 43 -3.75 20.21 -7.60
N ALA A 44 -4.32 21.41 -7.48
CA ALA A 44 -3.98 22.32 -6.39
C ALA A 44 -4.38 21.77 -5.01
N LEU A 45 -5.47 20.99 -4.91
CA LEU A 45 -5.86 20.34 -3.65
C LEU A 45 -4.85 19.30 -3.19
N HIS A 46 -4.25 18.57 -4.13
CA HIS A 46 -3.19 17.60 -3.80
C HIS A 46 -2.04 18.27 -3.07
N ASP A 47 -1.60 19.44 -3.53
CA ASP A 47 -0.49 20.18 -2.92
C ASP A 47 -0.86 20.78 -1.55
N VAL A 48 -2.14 21.10 -1.34
CA VAL A 48 -2.65 21.66 -0.07
C VAL A 48 -2.81 20.59 1.02
N TYR A 49 -3.34 19.42 0.64
CA TYR A 49 -3.70 18.36 1.59
C TYR A 49 -2.68 17.21 1.65
N ASP A 50 -1.60 17.29 0.85
CA ASP A 50 -0.57 16.26 0.71
C ASP A 50 -1.24 14.89 0.45
N LEU A 51 -1.99 14.82 -0.65
CA LEU A 51 -2.78 13.65 -1.02
C LEU A 51 -1.91 12.65 -1.80
N ASP A 52 -2.11 11.35 -1.61
CA ASP A 52 -1.37 10.35 -2.38
C ASP A 52 -2.13 10.01 -3.67
N MET A 53 -1.59 10.45 -4.82
CA MET A 53 -2.15 10.16 -6.14
C MET A 53 -1.67 8.81 -6.68
N TRP A 54 -2.50 7.78 -6.51
CA TRP A 54 -2.27 6.45 -7.07
C TRP A 54 -2.35 6.44 -8.59
N ARG A 55 -3.22 7.29 -9.16
CA ARG A 55 -3.31 7.49 -10.60
C ARG A 55 -3.33 8.96 -10.95
N HIS A 56 -2.29 9.36 -11.66
CA HIS A 56 -2.14 10.70 -12.21
C HIS A 56 -2.95 10.87 -13.50
N PRO A 57 -3.44 12.10 -13.77
CA PRO A 57 -4.16 12.41 -15.01
C PRO A 57 -3.22 12.27 -16.21
N ARG A 58 -3.74 11.84 -17.35
CA ARG A 58 -2.98 11.65 -18.59
C ARG A 58 -3.65 12.38 -19.76
N LYS A 59 -2.89 12.62 -20.83
CA LYS A 59 -3.43 13.24 -22.05
C LYS A 59 -4.61 12.42 -22.59
N GLY A 60 -5.81 13.01 -22.62
CA GLY A 60 -7.04 12.37 -23.10
C GLY A 60 -7.79 11.55 -22.04
N ASN A 61 -7.25 11.40 -20.82
CA ASN A 61 -7.97 10.84 -19.68
C ASN A 61 -7.56 11.55 -18.40
N HIS A 62 -8.41 12.48 -17.96
CA HIS A 62 -8.17 13.29 -16.77
C HIS A 62 -8.65 12.63 -15.47
N SER A 63 -9.05 11.35 -15.51
CA SER A 63 -9.44 10.62 -14.30
C SER A 63 -8.25 10.45 -13.36
N MET A 64 -8.47 10.68 -12.07
CA MET A 64 -7.47 10.54 -11.02
C MET A 64 -7.97 9.60 -9.94
N ASP A 65 -7.07 8.79 -9.39
CA ASP A 65 -7.36 7.93 -8.24
C ASP A 65 -6.48 8.39 -7.09
N VAL A 66 -7.10 8.76 -5.98
CA VAL A 66 -6.45 9.42 -4.84
C VAL A 66 -6.73 8.63 -3.58
N TYR A 67 -5.67 8.22 -2.89
CA TYR A 67 -5.77 7.66 -1.55
C TYR A 67 -5.97 8.77 -0.53
N VAL A 68 -6.93 8.54 0.36
CA VAL A 68 -7.33 9.51 1.38
C VAL A 68 -7.42 8.83 2.73
N GLU A 69 -6.67 9.37 3.68
CA GLU A 69 -6.73 9.00 5.09
C GLU A 69 -8.07 9.40 5.71
N PRO A 70 -8.57 8.66 6.73
CA PRO A 70 -9.86 8.95 7.36
C PRO A 70 -10.00 10.40 7.84
N GLU A 71 -8.93 10.96 8.38
CA GLU A 71 -8.88 12.33 8.91
C GLU A 71 -9.00 13.41 7.82
N LYS A 72 -8.57 13.09 6.60
CA LYS A 72 -8.59 14.00 5.44
C LYS A 72 -9.84 13.83 4.59
N LEU A 73 -10.66 12.81 4.82
CA LEU A 73 -11.77 12.44 3.92
C LEU A 73 -12.83 13.54 3.81
N GLU A 74 -13.41 13.97 4.91
CA GLU A 74 -14.44 15.02 4.94
C GLU A 74 -13.97 16.36 4.35
N PRO A 75 -12.80 16.93 4.73
CA PRO A 75 -12.35 18.18 4.15
C PRO A 75 -12.06 18.07 2.64
N VAL A 76 -11.49 16.95 2.18
CA VAL A 76 -11.24 16.70 0.76
C VAL A 76 -12.54 16.57 -0.02
N LEU A 77 -13.54 15.84 0.49
CA LEU A 77 -14.85 15.72 -0.15
C LEU A 77 -15.57 17.07 -0.23
N GLY A 78 -15.49 17.89 0.81
CA GLY A 78 -16.02 19.26 0.80
C GLY A 78 -15.37 20.11 -0.29
N ALA A 79 -14.04 20.13 -0.35
CA ALA A 79 -13.31 20.90 -1.35
C ALA A 79 -13.60 20.43 -2.80
N LEU A 80 -13.70 19.12 -3.03
CA LEU A 80 -14.04 18.56 -4.35
C LEU A 80 -15.48 18.90 -4.76
N LYS A 81 -16.40 18.95 -3.80
CA LYS A 81 -17.78 19.36 -4.03
C LYS A 81 -17.88 20.83 -4.42
N ASP A 82 -17.09 21.70 -3.78
CA ASP A 82 -17.06 23.14 -4.09
C ASP A 82 -16.47 23.42 -5.48
N ILE A 83 -15.52 22.61 -5.93
CA ILE A 83 -14.98 22.62 -7.30
C ILE A 83 -16.03 22.13 -8.32
N GLY A 84 -17.01 21.33 -7.89
CA GLY A 84 -17.99 20.70 -8.76
C GLY A 84 -17.48 19.47 -9.51
N ALA A 85 -16.36 18.90 -9.07
CA ALA A 85 -15.79 17.70 -9.67
C ALA A 85 -16.64 16.47 -9.34
N HIS A 86 -16.79 15.54 -10.30
CA HIS A 86 -17.44 14.26 -10.02
C HIS A 86 -16.51 13.36 -9.22
N VAL A 87 -16.97 12.95 -8.04
CA VAL A 87 -16.23 12.04 -7.15
C VAL A 87 -17.01 10.75 -6.98
N LYS A 88 -16.31 9.63 -7.07
CA LYS A 88 -16.82 8.29 -6.78
C LYS A 88 -15.86 7.62 -5.79
N ILE A 89 -16.39 6.94 -4.79
CA ILE A 89 -15.59 6.04 -3.95
C ILE A 89 -15.23 4.81 -4.80
N TRP A 90 -13.96 4.66 -5.16
CA TRP A 90 -13.48 3.47 -5.87
C TRP A 90 -13.26 2.33 -4.88
N ILE A 91 -12.46 2.59 -3.84
CA ILE A 91 -12.16 1.62 -2.78
C ILE A 91 -12.72 2.17 -1.48
N ASP A 92 -13.71 1.48 -0.93
CA ASP A 92 -14.38 1.89 0.30
C ASP A 92 -13.65 1.43 1.57
N ASP A 93 -12.97 0.28 1.49
CA ASP A 93 -12.22 -0.32 2.59
C ASP A 93 -10.90 -0.86 2.07
N LEU A 94 -9.83 -0.07 2.23
CA LEU A 94 -8.50 -0.49 1.81
C LEU A 94 -7.95 -1.62 2.69
N GLN A 95 -8.26 -1.62 3.98
CA GLN A 95 -7.80 -2.67 4.90
C GLN A 95 -8.34 -4.04 4.47
N LYS A 96 -9.60 -4.11 4.04
CA LYS A 96 -10.19 -5.35 3.54
C LYS A 96 -9.41 -5.94 2.35
N LEU A 97 -9.00 -5.11 1.40
CA LEU A 97 -8.20 -5.58 0.25
C LEU A 97 -6.82 -6.08 0.70
N VAL A 98 -6.18 -5.39 1.63
CA VAL A 98 -4.91 -5.80 2.22
C VAL A 98 -5.06 -7.14 2.95
N ASP A 99 -6.13 -7.32 3.73
CA ASP A 99 -6.39 -8.55 4.47
C ASP A 99 -6.66 -9.74 3.53
N GLU A 100 -7.42 -9.53 2.46
CA GLU A 100 -7.67 -10.52 1.42
C GLU A 100 -6.36 -10.97 0.75
N GLU A 101 -5.49 -10.01 0.42
CA GLU A 101 -4.19 -10.28 -0.19
C GLU A 101 -3.27 -11.04 0.77
N GLN A 102 -3.13 -10.58 2.03
CA GLN A 102 -2.34 -11.28 3.04
C GLN A 102 -2.84 -12.69 3.30
N SER A 103 -4.16 -12.89 3.33
CA SER A 103 -4.78 -14.20 3.50
C SER A 103 -4.53 -15.11 2.30
N SER A 104 -4.52 -14.56 1.07
CA SER A 104 -4.14 -15.31 -0.13
C SER A 104 -2.68 -15.79 -0.06
N MET A 105 -1.75 -14.91 0.32
CA MET A 105 -0.33 -15.23 0.44
C MET A 105 -0.08 -16.30 1.52
N LYS A 106 -0.74 -16.21 2.68
CA LYS A 106 -0.65 -17.23 3.74
C LYS A 106 -1.13 -18.59 3.28
N ARG A 107 -2.24 -18.65 2.52
CA ARG A 107 -2.77 -19.90 1.95
C ARG A 107 -1.80 -20.51 0.95
N SER A 108 -1.23 -19.70 0.06
CA SER A 108 -0.24 -20.16 -0.93
C SER A 108 1.06 -20.65 -0.28
N PHE A 109 1.46 -20.07 0.85
CA PHE A 109 2.63 -20.50 1.62
C PHE A 109 2.42 -21.81 2.39
N HIS A 110 1.18 -22.12 2.80
CA HIS A 110 0.84 -23.33 3.55
C HIS A 110 0.50 -24.55 2.67
N LEU A 111 0.40 -24.38 1.35
CA LEU A 111 0.42 -25.54 0.47
C LEU A 111 1.79 -26.21 0.66
N PRO A 112 1.85 -27.47 1.12
CA PRO A 112 3.13 -28.15 1.25
C PRO A 112 3.80 -28.06 -0.11
N TYR A 113 5.01 -27.51 -0.14
CA TYR A 113 5.97 -27.78 -1.19
C TYR A 113 6.18 -29.28 -1.14
N THR A 114 5.29 -30.03 -1.82
CA THR A 114 5.30 -31.48 -1.75
C THR A 114 6.63 -31.90 -2.32
N SER A 115 7.44 -32.53 -1.48
CA SER A 115 8.73 -33.15 -1.81
C SER A 115 8.60 -34.32 -2.77
N GLN A 116 7.54 -34.35 -3.59
CA GLN A 116 7.14 -35.42 -4.46
C GLN A 116 6.76 -34.84 -5.82
N GLY A 117 7.77 -34.47 -6.60
CA GLY A 117 7.58 -34.01 -7.97
C GLY A 117 8.75 -33.17 -8.46
N ARG A 118 9.69 -33.81 -9.16
CA ARG A 118 10.70 -33.13 -9.98
C ARG A 118 9.96 -32.16 -10.92
N ASN A 119 10.31 -30.88 -10.89
CA ASN A 119 9.74 -29.75 -11.69
C ASN A 119 8.38 -29.20 -11.25
N GLN A 120 8.27 -28.60 -10.06
CA GLN A 120 7.30 -27.53 -9.85
C GLN A 120 8.06 -26.20 -9.81
N GLY A 121 8.00 -25.46 -10.92
CA GLY A 121 8.65 -24.16 -11.08
C GLY A 121 8.03 -23.09 -10.16
N PHE A 122 8.65 -21.91 -10.13
CA PHE A 122 8.16 -20.76 -9.38
C PHE A 122 6.71 -20.41 -9.80
N ASN A 123 5.81 -20.23 -8.83
CA ASN A 123 4.41 -19.92 -9.11
C ASN A 123 4.26 -18.42 -9.37
N HIS A 124 4.13 -18.03 -10.64
CA HIS A 124 4.03 -16.62 -11.05
C HIS A 124 2.64 -16.00 -10.83
N TYR A 125 1.66 -16.78 -10.37
CA TYR A 125 0.27 -16.34 -10.17
C TYR A 125 -0.03 -15.88 -8.73
N VAL A 126 0.96 -15.91 -7.84
CA VAL A 126 0.81 -15.51 -6.44
C VAL A 126 1.94 -14.57 -6.03
N TYR A 127 1.66 -13.67 -5.09
CA TYR A 127 2.68 -12.80 -4.54
C TYR A 127 3.64 -13.57 -3.62
N HIS A 128 4.92 -13.21 -3.71
CA HIS A 128 6.00 -13.86 -2.97
C HIS A 128 6.74 -12.85 -2.10
N ARG A 129 7.25 -13.34 -0.97
CA ARG A 129 8.23 -12.57 -0.18
C ARG A 129 9.54 -12.49 -0.96
N TYR A 130 10.31 -11.43 -0.72
CA TYR A 130 11.63 -11.25 -1.32
C TYR A 130 12.53 -12.49 -1.21
N SER A 131 12.56 -13.15 -0.05
CA SER A 131 13.36 -14.35 0.18
C SER A 131 13.02 -15.52 -0.74
N ALA A 132 11.76 -15.64 -1.18
CA ALA A 132 11.34 -16.68 -2.11
C ALA A 132 11.76 -16.34 -3.55
N VAL A 133 11.74 -15.05 -3.92
CA VAL A 133 12.20 -14.56 -5.23
C VAL A 133 13.72 -14.67 -5.36
N SER A 134 14.47 -14.28 -4.33
CA SER A 134 15.94 -14.36 -4.32
C SER A 134 16.47 -15.80 -4.30
N GLY A 135 15.65 -16.74 -3.82
CA GLY A 135 15.98 -18.15 -3.82
C GLY A 135 15.74 -18.85 -5.16
N ASP A 136 15.10 -18.17 -6.14
CA ASP A 136 14.84 -18.74 -7.45
C ASP A 136 16.07 -18.55 -8.38
N PRO A 137 16.73 -19.62 -8.82
CA PRO A 137 17.92 -19.56 -9.67
C PRO A 137 17.67 -18.89 -11.04
N TYR A 138 16.41 -18.75 -11.49
CA TYR A 138 16.07 -18.16 -12.78
C TYR A 138 15.81 -16.64 -12.74
N MET A 139 15.66 -16.04 -11.56
CA MET A 139 15.32 -14.61 -11.44
C MET A 139 16.50 -13.66 -11.68
N TYR A 140 17.74 -14.12 -11.63
CA TYR A 140 18.95 -13.30 -11.84
C TYR A 140 19.55 -13.37 -13.25
N GLN A 141 19.04 -14.22 -14.14
CA GLN A 141 19.61 -14.42 -15.48
C GLN A 141 19.18 -13.37 -16.53
N GLY A 142 18.36 -12.38 -16.15
CA GLY A 142 17.76 -11.40 -17.07
C GLY A 142 18.46 -10.04 -17.20
N ILE A 143 19.61 -9.81 -16.55
CA ILE A 143 20.28 -8.49 -16.55
C ILE A 143 21.75 -8.61 -16.97
N HIS A 144 21.98 -9.07 -18.19
CA HIS A 144 23.25 -8.87 -18.90
C HIS A 144 22.94 -8.22 -20.24
N LEU A 145 22.94 -6.88 -20.27
CA LEU A 145 23.12 -6.08 -21.47
C LEU A 145 24.59 -5.68 -21.57
#